data_AF-A0A831SFL4-F1
#
_entry.id   AF-A0A831SFL4-F1
#
_cell.length_a   1.000
_cell.length_b   1.000
_cell.length_c   1.000
_cell.angle_alpha   90.00
_cell.angle_beta   90.00
_cell.angle_gamma   90.00
#
_symmetry.space_group_name_H-M   'P 1'
#
loop_
_entity.id
_entity.type
_entity.pdbx_description
1 polymer ?
#
loop_
_entity_poly.entity_id
_entity_poly.type
_entity_poly.pdbx_seq_one_letter_code
_entity_poly.pdbx_strand_id
1 'polypeptide(L)'
;VLKKHNRNGSPYRKNRRDWNFFRADFPNDLWQMDIKGPFRIENQSYYALIVIDDHSRYTINCSLHRSIKTSDITSVLSECIKRCGKPSKILVDNDTRFELKFKRWCKQHDIEVIYTPPFYPQAKGKVERCIRTFVEEYLRLQNVRFCCRDAGGFCMLV
;
A
#
# COMPACT_ATOMS: atom_id res chain seq x y z
N VAL A 1 0.88 27.11 -3.13
CA VAL A 1 -0.43 27.13 -2.42
C VAL A 1 -0.29 26.75 -0.95
N LEU A 2 0.17 25.55 -0.57
CA LEU A 2 0.26 25.12 0.84
C LEU A 2 1.18 25.98 1.73
N LYS A 3 2.31 26.45 1.18
CA LYS A 3 3.25 27.38 1.85
C LYS A 3 2.65 28.78 2.07
N LYS A 4 1.75 29.21 1.19
CA LYS A 4 1.07 30.53 1.23
C LYS A 4 0.02 30.60 2.34
N HIS A 5 -0.54 29.45 2.73
CA HIS A 5 -1.60 29.36 3.75
C HIS A 5 -1.12 28.77 5.08
N ASN A 6 0.19 28.66 5.29
CA ASN A 6 0.78 28.15 6.54
C ASN A 6 0.27 26.75 6.97
N ARG A 7 -0.26 25.94 6.05
CA ARG A 7 -0.75 24.58 6.32
C ARG A 7 0.33 23.51 6.13
N ASN A 8 1.58 23.93 5.93
CA ASN A 8 2.71 23.03 5.75
C ASN A 8 3.48 22.85 7.07
N GLY A 9 2.81 22.30 8.08
CA GLY A 9 3.40 22.03 9.39
C GLY A 9 2.82 20.76 10.01
N SER A 10 3.70 19.83 10.41
CA SER A 10 3.34 18.78 11.37
C SER A 10 2.98 19.45 12.71
N PRO A 11 1.91 19.03 13.41
CA PRO A 11 1.54 19.60 14.72
C PRO A 11 2.64 19.41 15.78
N TYR A 12 3.61 18.54 15.54
CA TYR A 12 4.79 18.32 16.37
C TYR A 12 5.90 19.31 16.00
N ARG A 13 5.80 20.55 16.46
CA ARG A 13 6.91 21.52 16.38
C ARG A 13 7.60 21.62 17.73
N LYS A 14 8.61 20.77 17.96
CA LYS A 14 9.60 20.94 19.04
C LYS A 14 11.02 20.88 18.46
N ASN A 15 11.83 21.80 18.97
CA ASN A 15 13.23 22.01 18.62
C ASN A 15 14.05 20.72 18.71
N ARG A 16 14.40 20.15 17.56
CA ARG A 16 15.66 19.45 17.26
C ARG A 16 15.66 19.18 15.76
N ARG A 17 16.75 19.50 15.05
CA ARG A 17 16.99 18.97 13.70
C ARG A 17 17.57 17.56 13.85
N ASP A 18 16.84 16.70 14.54
CA ASP A 18 17.11 15.28 14.45
C ASP A 18 16.59 14.87 13.07
N TRP A 19 17.47 14.27 12.26
CA TRP A 19 17.04 13.62 11.03
C TRP A 19 16.18 12.44 11.42
N ASN A 20 14.89 12.67 11.65
CA ASN A 20 13.93 11.61 11.89
C ASN A 20 13.76 10.88 10.57
N PHE A 21 14.35 9.69 10.47
CA PHE A 21 13.95 8.75 9.45
C PHE A 21 12.47 8.45 9.69
N PHE A 22 11.61 8.92 8.79
CA PHE A 22 10.19 8.56 8.81
C PHE A 22 10.06 7.11 8.38
N ARG A 23 10.50 6.16 9.22
CA ARG A 23 10.39 4.71 9.00
C ARG A 23 10.17 3.97 10.32
N ALA A 24 9.55 2.80 10.22
CA ALA A 24 9.46 1.87 11.33
C ALA A 24 10.84 1.32 11.73
N ASP A 25 10.96 0.90 12.99
CA ASP A 25 12.24 0.52 13.59
C ASP A 25 12.69 -0.87 13.12
N PHE A 26 11.75 -1.79 12.89
CA PHE A 26 12.03 -3.16 12.46
C PHE A 26 11.19 -3.59 11.24
N PRO A 27 11.67 -4.57 10.44
CA PRO A 27 10.84 -5.22 9.42
C PRO A 27 9.54 -5.75 10.03
N ASN A 28 8.45 -5.64 9.27
CA ASN A 28 7.11 -6.05 9.68
C ASN A 28 6.51 -5.25 10.85
N ASP A 29 7.16 -4.19 11.36
CA ASP A 29 6.48 -3.31 12.32
C ASP A 29 5.30 -2.56 11.69
N LEU A 30 5.45 -2.16 10.44
CA LEU A 30 4.44 -1.43 9.70
C LEU A 30 4.49 -1.82 8.23
N TRP A 31 3.37 -2.27 7.69
CA TRP A 31 3.17 -2.32 6.24
C TRP A 31 2.38 -1.10 5.79
N GLN A 32 2.78 -0.49 4.67
CA GLN A 32 1.95 0.51 3.99
C GLN A 32 1.23 -0.16 2.82
N MET A 33 -0.07 0.07 2.71
CA MET A 33 -0.89 -0.52 1.64
C MET A 33 -1.69 0.57 0.94
N ASP A 34 -1.75 0.46 -0.39
CA ASP A 34 -2.52 1.37 -1.23
C ASP A 34 -3.12 0.62 -2.43
N ILE A 35 -4.25 1.13 -2.92
CA ILE A 35 -4.90 0.63 -4.12
C ILE A 35 -4.86 1.73 -5.18
N LYS A 36 -4.12 1.47 -6.25
CA LYS A 36 -3.99 2.43 -7.35
C LYS A 36 -4.73 1.95 -8.59
N GLY A 37 -5.39 2.87 -9.28
CA GLY A 37 -6.02 2.62 -10.57
C GLY A 37 -7.28 3.47 -10.75
N PRO A 38 -8.10 3.16 -11.76
CA PRO A 38 -7.85 2.12 -12.76
C PRO A 38 -6.69 2.49 -13.71
N PHE A 39 -5.95 1.48 -14.17
CA PHE A 39 -4.99 1.55 -15.26
C PHE A 39 -5.57 0.84 -16.48
N ARG A 40 -5.35 1.37 -17.68
CA ARG A 40 -5.76 0.73 -18.93
C ARG A 40 -4.61 -0.10 -19.50
N ILE A 41 -4.86 -1.39 -19.68
CA ILE A 41 -3.91 -2.37 -20.24
C ILE A 41 -4.69 -3.20 -21.25
N GLU A 42 -4.26 -3.23 -22.52
CA GLU A 42 -4.90 -4.02 -23.58
C GLU A 42 -6.44 -3.87 -23.61
N ASN A 43 -6.93 -2.63 -23.57
CA ASN A 43 -8.36 -2.25 -23.51
C ASN A 43 -9.14 -2.69 -22.25
N GLN A 44 -8.48 -3.28 -21.25
CA GLN A 44 -9.09 -3.66 -19.97
C GLN A 44 -8.61 -2.74 -18.84
N SER A 45 -9.52 -2.43 -17.91
CA SER A 45 -9.20 -1.67 -16.69
C SER A 45 -8.74 -2.60 -15.55
N TYR A 46 -7.65 -2.23 -14.90
CA TYR A 46 -7.09 -2.93 -13.74
C TYR A 46 -6.78 -1.98 -12.59
N TYR A 47 -6.82 -2.50 -11.37
CA TYR A 47 -6.36 -1.85 -10.16
C TYR A 47 -5.16 -2.62 -9.61
N ALA A 48 -4.13 -1.91 -9.17
CA ALA A 48 -2.99 -2.48 -8.47
C ALA A 48 -3.24 -2.42 -6.96
N LEU A 49 -3.11 -3.55 -6.29
CA LEU A 49 -2.97 -3.61 -4.84
C LEU A 49 -1.47 -3.69 -4.52
N ILE A 50 -0.94 -2.66 -3.87
CA ILE A 50 0.47 -2.55 -3.53
C ILE A 50 0.62 -2.55 -2.01
N VAL A 51 1.50 -3.41 -1.51
CA VAL A 51 1.87 -3.51 -0.10
C VAL A 51 3.38 -3.45 -0.01
N ILE A 52 3.89 -2.59 0.87
CA ILE A 52 5.32 -2.45 1.12
C ILE A 52 5.62 -2.48 2.61
N ASP A 53 6.78 -3.02 2.96
CA ASP A 53 7.30 -2.95 4.32
C ASP A 53 7.89 -1.56 4.61
N ASP A 54 7.53 -1.00 5.77
CA ASP A 54 7.86 0.37 6.08
C ASP A 54 9.35 0.57 6.42
N HIS A 55 9.99 -0.46 6.96
CA HIS A 55 11.37 -0.40 7.39
C HIS A 55 12.34 -0.62 6.21
N SER A 56 12.20 -1.76 5.55
CA SER A 56 13.12 -2.29 4.53
C SER A 56 12.87 -1.74 3.12
N ARG A 57 11.70 -1.15 2.87
CA ARG A 57 11.20 -0.80 1.52
C ARG A 57 10.91 -2.01 0.63
N TYR A 58 10.91 -3.22 1.20
CA TYR A 58 10.60 -4.43 0.46
C TYR A 58 9.15 -4.41 -0.04
N THR A 59 8.95 -4.72 -1.33
CA THR A 59 7.62 -4.82 -1.93
C THR A 59 7.00 -6.17 -1.55
N ILE A 60 6.12 -6.15 -0.56
CA ILE A 60 5.44 -7.35 -0.04
C ILE A 60 4.44 -7.89 -1.06
N ASN A 61 3.73 -7.00 -1.77
CA ASN A 61 2.80 -7.36 -2.82
C ASN A 61 2.73 -6.29 -3.89
N CYS A 62 2.68 -6.73 -5.15
CA CYS A 62 2.24 -5.92 -6.28
C CYS A 62 1.41 -6.83 -7.19
N SER A 63 0.09 -6.64 -7.17
CA SER A 63 -0.82 -7.52 -7.92
C SER A 63 -1.87 -6.69 -8.65
N LEU A 64 -2.23 -7.12 -9.86
CA LEU A 64 -3.28 -6.48 -10.68
C LEU A 64 -4.59 -7.24 -10.59
N HIS A 65 -5.69 -6.48 -10.48
CA HIS A 65 -7.05 -6.99 -10.30
C HIS A 65 -8.02 -6.23 -11.19
N ARG A 66 -8.98 -6.91 -11.81
CA ARG A 66 -10.04 -6.21 -12.57
C ARG A 66 -11.00 -5.43 -11.67
N SER A 67 -11.19 -5.92 -10.44
CA SER A 67 -11.93 -5.28 -9.36
C SER A 67 -11.34 -5.73 -8.03
N ILE A 68 -11.34 -4.87 -7.01
CA ILE A 68 -10.80 -5.21 -5.69
C ILE A 68 -11.88 -4.98 -4.64
N LYS A 69 -12.30 -6.07 -3.98
CA LYS A 69 -13.15 -6.09 -2.80
C LYS A 69 -12.31 -6.31 -1.54
N THR A 70 -12.89 -6.04 -0.38
CA THR A 70 -12.25 -6.32 0.91
C THR A 70 -11.85 -7.80 1.07
N SER A 71 -12.64 -8.73 0.53
CA SER A 71 -12.32 -10.18 0.54
C SER A 71 -11.01 -10.48 -0.16
N ASP A 72 -10.81 -9.84 -1.32
CA ASP A 72 -9.66 -10.05 -2.18
C ASP A 72 -8.41 -9.51 -1.46
N ILE A 73 -8.51 -8.32 -0.87
CA ILE A 73 -7.45 -7.72 -0.03
C ILE A 73 -7.04 -8.65 1.11
N THR A 74 -8.00 -9.18 1.87
CA THR A 74 -7.71 -10.06 3.01
C THR A 74 -7.12 -11.41 2.58
N SER A 75 -7.50 -11.92 1.41
CA SER A 75 -6.90 -13.13 0.84
C SER A 75 -5.43 -12.90 0.50
N VAL A 76 -5.14 -11.79 -0.19
CA VAL A 76 -3.78 -11.40 -0.54
C VAL A 76 -2.92 -11.19 0.70
N LEU A 77 -3.43 -10.49 1.72
CA LEU A 77 -2.69 -10.29 2.96
C LEU A 77 -2.43 -11.62 3.68
N SER A 78 -3.37 -12.57 3.65
CA SER A 78 -3.15 -13.90 4.24
C SER A 78 -1.99 -14.64 3.56
N GLU A 79 -1.89 -14.55 2.23
CA GLU A 79 -0.76 -15.13 1.48
C GLU A 79 0.56 -14.40 1.77
N CYS A 80 0.52 -13.06 1.84
CA CYS A 80 1.67 -12.24 2.17
C CYS A 80 2.21 -12.55 3.57
N ILE A 81 1.32 -12.74 4.55
CA ILE A 81 1.70 -13.08 5.93
C ILE A 81 2.40 -14.43 5.97
N LYS A 82 1.92 -15.43 5.21
CA LYS A 82 2.57 -16.75 5.11
C LYS A 82 3.98 -16.65 4.52
N ARG A 83 4.20 -15.74 3.57
CA ARG A 83 5.49 -15.58 2.85
C ARG A 83 6.49 -14.69 3.59
N CYS A 84 6.04 -13.57 4.11
CA CYS A 84 6.90 -12.47 4.58
C CYS A 84 6.84 -12.28 6.11
N GLY A 85 6.00 -13.04 6.81
CA GLY A 85 5.71 -12.84 8.22
C GLY A 85 4.57 -11.85 8.44
N LYS A 86 4.08 -11.80 9.67
CA LYS A 86 2.94 -10.99 10.08
C LYS A 86 3.37 -9.56 10.42
N PRO A 87 2.71 -8.51 9.90
CA PRO A 87 2.98 -7.16 10.35
C PRO A 87 2.33 -6.89 11.72
N SER A 88 2.93 -6.02 12.52
CA SER A 88 2.30 -5.48 13.73
C SER A 88 1.17 -4.50 13.35
N LYS A 89 1.40 -3.69 12.31
CA LYS A 89 0.50 -2.59 11.90
C LYS A 89 0.36 -2.53 10.38
N ILE A 90 -0.80 -2.08 9.91
CA ILE A 90 -1.01 -1.73 8.51
C ILE A 90 -1.51 -0.29 8.41
N LEU A 91 -0.77 0.54 7.67
CA LEU A 91 -1.19 1.89 7.29
C LEU A 91 -1.95 1.84 5.96
N VAL A 92 -3.18 2.32 5.99
CA VAL A 92 -4.08 2.44 4.84
C VAL A 92 -4.63 3.86 4.74
N ASP A 93 -5.26 4.17 3.61
CA ASP A 93 -6.06 5.37 3.49
C ASP A 93 -7.50 5.16 3.96
N ASN A 94 -8.33 6.20 3.84
CA ASN A 94 -9.73 6.17 4.29
C ASN A 94 -10.67 5.57 3.23
N ASP A 95 -10.20 4.65 2.39
CA ASP A 95 -11.06 3.95 1.45
C ASP A 95 -12.05 3.04 2.17
N THR A 96 -13.31 3.06 1.71
CA THR A 96 -14.41 2.24 2.24
C THR A 96 -14.09 0.74 2.30
N ARG A 97 -13.21 0.25 1.42
CA ARG A 97 -12.74 -1.15 1.40
C ARG A 97 -11.96 -1.53 2.65
N PHE A 98 -11.39 -0.55 3.34
CA PHE A 98 -10.65 -0.72 4.59
C PHE A 98 -11.49 -0.51 5.85
N GLU A 99 -12.82 -0.46 5.76
CA GLU A 99 -13.69 -0.24 6.92
C GLU A 99 -14.00 -1.54 7.70
N LEU A 100 -15.26 -1.76 8.10
CA LEU A 100 -15.65 -2.72 9.14
C LEU A 100 -15.15 -4.15 8.89
N LYS A 101 -15.29 -4.66 7.66
CA LYS A 101 -14.87 -6.04 7.32
C LYS A 101 -13.35 -6.19 7.40
N PHE A 102 -12.61 -5.21 6.90
CA PHE A 102 -11.15 -5.20 6.94
C PHE A 102 -10.63 -5.08 8.37
N LYS A 103 -11.18 -4.15 9.16
CA LYS A 103 -10.86 -3.98 10.58
C LYS A 103 -11.09 -5.27 11.38
N ARG A 104 -12.21 -5.97 11.12
CA ARG A 104 -12.51 -7.25 11.76
C ARG A 104 -11.46 -8.31 11.44
N TRP A 105 -11.09 -8.43 10.16
CA TRP A 105 -10.03 -9.35 9.75
C TRP A 105 -8.69 -9.01 10.41
N CYS A 106 -8.27 -7.74 10.39
CA CYS A 106 -7.02 -7.32 11.03
C CYS A 106 -7.02 -7.63 12.53
N LYS A 107 -8.14 -7.38 13.22
CA LYS A 107 -8.31 -7.73 14.64
C LYS A 107 -8.19 -9.24 14.88
N GLN A 108 -8.73 -10.08 14.01
CA GLN A 108 -8.60 -11.55 14.12
C GLN A 108 -7.17 -12.05 13.95
N HIS A 109 -6.32 -11.26 13.30
CA HIS A 109 -4.90 -11.57 13.11
C HIS A 109 -3.98 -10.79 14.08
N ASP A 110 -4.52 -10.08 15.06
CA ASP A 110 -3.77 -9.19 15.96
C ASP A 110 -2.90 -8.19 15.19
N ILE A 111 -3.51 -7.50 14.22
CA ILE A 111 -2.89 -6.45 13.40
C ILE A 111 -3.63 -5.14 13.67
N GLU A 112 -2.91 -4.10 14.05
CA GLU A 112 -3.47 -2.75 14.23
C GLU A 112 -3.61 -2.04 12.88
N VAL A 113 -4.77 -1.40 12.65
CA VAL A 113 -5.02 -0.61 11.44
C VAL A 113 -4.82 0.87 11.73
N ILE A 114 -3.92 1.51 10.99
CA ILE A 114 -3.69 2.96 11.04
C ILE A 114 -4.27 3.58 9.77
N TYR A 115 -5.07 4.62 9.94
CA TYR A 115 -5.58 5.42 8.83
C TYR A 115 -4.71 6.66 8.64
N THR A 116 -4.32 6.94 7.40
CA THR A 116 -3.61 8.19 7.09
C THR A 116 -4.49 9.39 7.46
N PRO A 117 -4.00 10.33 8.29
CA PRO A 117 -4.72 11.55 8.57
C PRO A 117 -4.95 12.35 7.27
N PRO A 118 -6.08 13.06 7.14
CA PRO A 118 -6.25 14.03 6.07
C PRO A 118 -5.07 15.01 6.05
N PHE A 119 -4.51 15.27 4.88
CA PHE A 119 -3.40 16.22 4.68
C PHE A 119 -2.04 15.83 5.29
N TYR A 120 -1.74 14.54 5.48
CA TYR A 120 -0.42 14.07 5.91
C TYR A 120 0.36 13.34 4.80
N PRO A 121 0.84 14.05 3.76
CA PRO A 121 1.48 13.45 2.58
C PRO A 121 2.79 12.70 2.90
N GLN A 122 3.42 13.04 4.03
CA GLN A 122 4.67 12.40 4.47
C GLN A 122 4.49 10.91 4.79
N ALA A 123 3.30 10.50 5.25
CA ALA A 123 3.04 9.08 5.55
C ALA A 123 2.89 8.23 4.29
N LYS A 124 2.41 8.81 3.18
CA LYS A 124 2.15 8.09 1.92
C LYS A 124 3.28 8.13 0.91
N GLY A 125 4.23 9.06 1.03
CA GLY A 125 5.26 9.27 0.00
C GLY A 125 6.08 8.03 -0.35
N LYS A 126 6.19 7.08 0.59
CA LYS A 126 6.84 5.79 0.44
C LYS A 126 6.09 4.84 -0.50
N VAL A 127 4.81 4.57 -0.22
CA VAL A 127 3.95 3.76 -1.10
C VAL A 127 3.67 4.47 -2.43
N GLU A 128 3.50 5.80 -2.42
CA GLU A 128 3.35 6.60 -3.65
C GLU A 128 4.59 6.50 -4.56
N ARG A 129 5.79 6.45 -3.98
CA ARG A 129 7.02 6.25 -4.76
C ARG A 129 7.10 4.85 -5.36
N CYS A 130 6.72 3.83 -4.60
CA CYS A 130 6.63 2.46 -5.11
C CYS A 130 5.60 2.36 -6.26
N ILE A 131 4.44 2.98 -6.10
CA ILE A 131 3.42 3.09 -7.16
C ILE A 131 3.99 3.77 -8.40
N ARG A 132 4.74 4.86 -8.25
CA ARG A 132 5.35 5.54 -9.40
C ARG A 132 6.32 4.63 -10.13
N THR A 133 7.20 3.93 -9.42
CA THR A 133 8.12 2.94 -10.00
C THR A 133 7.34 1.85 -10.73
N PHE A 134 6.28 1.30 -10.12
CA PHE A 134 5.40 0.33 -10.76
C PHE A 134 4.81 0.88 -12.07
N VAL A 135 4.28 2.10 -12.08
CA VAL A 135 3.72 2.71 -13.30
C VAL A 135 4.79 2.97 -14.36
N GLU A 136 5.96 3.45 -13.97
CA GLU A 136 7.05 3.80 -14.88
C GLU A 136 7.73 2.56 -15.49
N GLU A 137 7.98 1.54 -14.70
CA GLU A 137 8.68 0.34 -15.15
C GLU A 137 7.70 -0.67 -15.76
N TYR A 138 6.60 -0.98 -15.07
CA TYR A 138 5.71 -2.06 -15.51
C TYR A 138 4.75 -1.62 -16.62
N LEU A 139 4.10 -0.45 -16.46
CA LEU A 139 3.07 -0.03 -17.41
C LEU A 139 3.63 0.68 -18.64
N ARG A 140 4.82 1.28 -18.58
CA ARG A 140 5.41 1.93 -19.77
C ARG A 140 6.31 0.99 -20.58
N LEU A 141 6.94 -0.01 -19.95
CA LEU A 141 7.83 -0.94 -20.65
C LEU A 141 7.09 -2.19 -21.17
N GLN A 142 5.78 -2.11 -21.51
CA GLN A 142 4.90 -3.25 -21.83
C GLN A 142 5.42 -4.21 -22.93
N ASN A 143 6.37 -5.07 -22.53
CA ASN A 143 6.81 -6.32 -23.15
C ASN A 143 6.66 -7.48 -22.15
N VAL A 144 6.06 -7.25 -20.97
CA VAL A 144 5.86 -8.28 -19.95
C VAL A 144 4.55 -9.01 -20.26
N ARG A 145 4.66 -10.22 -20.80
CA ARG A 145 3.51 -11.13 -21.02
C ARG A 145 2.88 -11.47 -19.67
N PHE A 146 1.59 -11.18 -19.53
CA PHE A 146 0.80 -11.57 -18.37
C PHE A 146 0.69 -13.10 -18.30
N CYS A 147 1.27 -13.74 -17.28
CA CYS A 147 0.95 -15.12 -16.98
C CYS A 147 -0.37 -15.16 -16.20
N CYS A 148 -1.47 -15.01 -16.93
CA CYS A 148 -2.81 -15.27 -16.41
C CYS A 148 -2.93 -16.79 -16.17
N ARG A 149 -2.59 -17.29 -14.97
CA ARG A 149 -3.04 -18.63 -14.55
C ARG A 149 -4.38 -18.51 -13.83
N ASP A 150 -5.42 -18.79 -14.60
CA ASP A 150 -6.71 -19.41 -14.28
C ASP A 150 -7.58 -18.91 -13.10
N ALA A 151 -8.86 -18.69 -13.46
CA ALA A 151 -10.12 -18.70 -12.70
C ALA A 151 -10.28 -17.84 -11.41
N GLY A 152 -9.23 -17.28 -10.81
CA GLY A 152 -9.29 -16.52 -9.55
C GLY A 152 -9.03 -15.01 -9.67
N GLY A 153 -8.66 -14.50 -10.84
CA GLY A 153 -8.47 -13.05 -11.07
C GLY A 153 -7.22 -12.44 -10.43
N PHE A 154 -6.28 -13.26 -9.94
CA PHE A 154 -5.06 -12.80 -9.28
C PHE A 154 -3.84 -12.90 -10.21
N CYS A 155 -3.25 -11.77 -10.58
CA CYS A 155 -1.95 -11.74 -11.27
C CYS A 155 -0.91 -11.19 -10.29
N MET A 156 -0.09 -12.09 -9.72
CA MET A 156 1.04 -11.71 -8.87
C MET A 156 2.22 -11.34 -9.78
N LEU A 157 2.80 -10.16 -9.58
CA LEU A 157 4.04 -9.78 -10.23
C LEU A 157 5.19 -10.27 -9.36
N VAL A 158 5.95 -11.23 -9.89
CA VAL A 158 7.18 -11.76 -9.29
C VAL A 158 8.37 -11.00 -9.85
#